data_AF-A0A6P3WC12-F1
#
_entry.id   AF-A0A6P3WC12-F1
#
_cell.length_a   1.000
_cell.length_b   1.000
_cell.length_c   1.000
_cell.angle_alpha   90.00
_cell.angle_beta   90.00
_cell.angle_gamma   90.00
#
_symmetry.space_group_name_H-M   'P 1'
#
loop_
_entity.id
_entity.type
_entity.pdbx_description
1 polymer ?
#
loop_
_entity_poly.entity_id
_entity_poly.type
_entity_poly.pdbx_seq_one_letter_code
_entity_poly.pdbx_strand_id
1 'polypeptide(L)'
;MKCPLSPPVMSYQTEVISNQPQVTVTSFQISGGSSEWTSNACDCCEDCGICLCGTFLPCILGCKVAQDYGDSCCLPCLPGAMIALRTGIRNRYNIEGSICDDWVIMACCPLCGLCQMAREQKTRG
;
A
#
# COMPACT_ATOMS: atom_id res chain seq x y z
N MET A 1 63.67 55.91 7.76
CA MET A 1 62.68 55.09 8.50
C MET A 1 62.05 54.12 7.52
N LYS A 2 62.33 52.83 7.62
CA LYS A 2 61.72 51.75 6.83
C LYS A 2 61.06 50.81 7.84
N CYS A 3 59.73 50.75 7.84
CA CYS A 3 58.99 49.74 8.61
C CYS A 3 58.62 48.60 7.65
N PRO A 4 58.98 47.34 7.95
CA PRO A 4 58.45 46.19 7.23
C PRO A 4 57.13 45.80 7.90
N LEU A 5 56.05 45.67 7.14
CA LEU A 5 54.85 45.03 7.66
C LEU A 5 54.30 44.08 6.58
N SER A 6 54.73 42.82 6.69
CA SER A 6 54.09 41.69 6.00
C SER A 6 52.65 41.55 6.50
N PRO A 7 51.66 41.25 5.64
CA PRO A 7 50.33 40.93 6.12
C PRO A 7 50.33 39.61 6.90
N PRO A 8 49.49 39.45 7.94
CA PRO A 8 49.32 38.17 8.60
C PRO A 8 48.61 37.20 7.65
N VAL A 9 49.23 36.05 7.38
CA VAL A 9 48.58 34.91 6.72
C VAL A 9 47.51 34.35 7.66
N MET A 10 46.24 34.59 7.34
CA MET A 10 45.11 33.94 8.01
C MET A 10 45.08 32.47 7.58
N SER A 11 45.53 31.58 8.47
CA SER A 11 45.41 30.14 8.26
C SER A 11 43.99 29.72 8.62
N TYR A 12 43.16 29.46 7.61
CA TYR A 12 41.88 28.80 7.81
C TYR A 12 42.15 27.31 8.01
N GLN A 13 41.96 26.80 9.23
CA GLN A 13 41.92 25.35 9.44
C GLN A 13 40.54 24.85 9.02
N THR A 14 40.50 24.03 7.97
CA THR A 14 39.30 23.28 7.62
C THR A 14 39.15 22.15 8.62
N GLU A 15 38.31 22.33 9.64
CA GLU A 15 37.77 21.18 10.37
C GLU A 15 36.77 20.46 9.46
N VAL A 16 37.20 19.34 8.89
CA VAL A 16 36.29 18.43 8.20
C VAL A 16 35.57 17.63 9.27
N ILE A 17 34.26 17.88 9.42
CA ILE A 17 33.38 17.05 10.25
C ILE A 17 33.29 15.68 9.56
N SER A 18 34.14 14.74 9.97
CA SER A 18 34.25 13.41 9.36
C SER A 18 33.11 12.47 9.75
N ASN A 19 32.37 12.78 10.82
CA ASN A 19 31.40 11.84 11.39
C ASN A 19 30.00 12.46 11.41
N GLN A 20 29.24 12.22 10.35
CA GLN A 20 27.79 12.37 10.39
C GLN A 20 27.21 11.21 11.22
N PRO A 21 26.26 11.44 12.16
CA PRO A 21 25.63 10.34 12.89
C PRO A 21 25.02 9.38 11.88
N GLN A 22 25.54 8.15 11.87
CA GLN A 22 25.02 7.09 11.04
C GLN A 22 23.58 6.85 11.50
N VAL A 23 22.62 7.16 10.64
CA VAL A 23 21.25 6.71 10.85
C VAL A 23 21.31 5.20 10.76
N THR A 24 21.30 4.52 11.90
CA THR A 24 21.09 3.08 11.94
C THR A 24 19.72 2.84 11.34
N VAL A 25 19.70 2.46 10.06
CA VAL A 25 18.52 1.89 9.42
C VAL A 25 18.33 0.55 10.09
N THR A 26 17.59 0.54 11.20
CA THR A 26 17.06 -0.69 11.75
C THR A 26 16.15 -1.24 10.67
N SER A 27 16.64 -2.21 9.90
CA SER A 27 15.79 -2.98 9.01
C SER A 27 14.68 -3.55 9.88
N PHE A 28 13.46 -3.01 9.75
CA PHE A 28 12.28 -3.60 10.34
C PHE A 28 12.06 -4.92 9.60
N GLN A 29 12.62 -6.00 10.16
CA GLN A 29 12.13 -7.33 9.87
C GLN A 29 10.71 -7.35 10.44
N ILE A 30 9.71 -7.08 9.60
CA ILE A 30 8.31 -7.35 9.90
C ILE A 30 8.18 -8.87 9.91
N SER A 31 8.66 -9.50 10.97
CA SER A 31 8.33 -10.89 11.30
C SER A 31 6.98 -10.91 12.05
N GLY A 32 5.98 -10.21 11.51
CA GLY A 32 4.59 -10.52 11.79
C GLY A 32 4.18 -11.46 10.68
N GLY A 33 3.89 -12.73 10.97
CA GLY A 33 3.62 -13.76 9.96
C GLY A 33 2.81 -13.19 8.80
N SER A 34 3.47 -12.94 7.68
CA SER A 34 2.82 -12.42 6.50
C SER A 34 1.95 -13.53 5.95
N SER A 35 0.71 -13.21 5.64
CA SER A 35 -0.19 -14.15 4.98
C SER A 35 -0.38 -13.73 3.53
N GLU A 36 -0.61 -14.69 2.65
CA GLU A 36 -0.98 -14.39 1.27
C GLU A 36 -2.51 -14.32 1.15
N TRP A 37 -3.00 -13.71 0.07
CA TRP A 37 -4.41 -13.82 -0.28
C TRP A 37 -4.80 -15.30 -0.45
N THR A 38 -5.97 -15.68 0.05
CA THR A 38 -6.44 -17.08 -0.03
C THR A 38 -6.82 -17.51 -1.45
N SER A 39 -7.06 -16.55 -2.34
CA SER A 39 -7.36 -16.79 -3.76
C SER A 39 -6.58 -15.82 -4.63
N ASN A 40 -6.33 -16.21 -5.88
CA ASN A 40 -5.69 -15.33 -6.85
C ASN A 40 -6.64 -14.20 -7.26
N ALA A 41 -6.08 -13.07 -7.66
CA ALA A 41 -6.88 -11.94 -8.13
C ALA A 41 -7.68 -12.33 -9.39
N CYS A 42 -7.16 -13.19 -10.26
CA CYS A 42 -7.77 -13.54 -11.54
C CYS A 42 -8.63 -14.83 -11.56
N ASP A 43 -8.88 -15.49 -10.42
CA ASP A 43 -9.72 -16.72 -10.35
C ASP A 43 -11.19 -16.51 -10.77
N CYS A 44 -11.59 -15.28 -11.02
CA CYS A 44 -12.93 -14.88 -11.47
C CYS A 44 -13.23 -15.31 -12.92
N CYS A 45 -12.20 -15.62 -13.71
CA CYS A 45 -12.36 -16.07 -15.09
C CYS A 45 -12.72 -17.56 -15.22
N GLU A 46 -12.65 -18.35 -14.14
CA GLU A 46 -13.19 -19.73 -14.12
C GLU A 46 -14.73 -19.75 -14.04
N ASP A 47 -15.34 -18.69 -13.50
CA ASP A 47 -16.80 -18.51 -13.47
C ASP A 47 -17.25 -17.44 -14.48
N CYS A 48 -17.41 -17.81 -15.76
CA CYS A 48 -17.94 -16.92 -16.79
C CYS A 48 -19.32 -16.31 -16.44
N GLY A 49 -20.10 -16.95 -15.56
CA GLY A 49 -21.36 -16.41 -15.04
C GLY A 49 -21.17 -15.18 -14.13
N ILE A 50 -20.07 -15.12 -13.36
CA ILE A 50 -19.70 -13.98 -12.51
C ILE A 50 -19.16 -12.82 -13.36
N CYS A 51 -18.48 -13.13 -14.46
CA CYS A 51 -18.01 -12.14 -15.43
C CYS A 51 -19.16 -11.37 -16.10
N LEU A 52 -20.26 -12.04 -16.47
CA LEU A 52 -21.44 -11.41 -17.09
C LEU A 52 -22.39 -10.75 -16.08
N CYS A 53 -22.44 -11.20 -14.82
CA CYS A 53 -23.18 -10.51 -13.76
C CYS A 53 -22.44 -9.28 -13.21
N GLY A 54 -21.11 -9.23 -13.37
CA GLY A 54 -20.24 -8.16 -12.87
C GLY A 54 -20.41 -6.80 -13.57
N THR A 55 -20.99 -6.74 -14.76
CA THR A 55 -21.35 -5.47 -15.41
C THR A 55 -22.62 -4.83 -14.83
N PHE A 56 -23.50 -5.60 -14.18
CA PHE A 56 -24.77 -5.10 -13.65
C PHE A 56 -24.84 -4.96 -12.13
N LEU A 57 -23.95 -5.62 -11.36
CA LEU A 57 -24.00 -5.65 -9.88
C LEU A 57 -22.71 -5.25 -9.11
N PRO A 58 -21.77 -4.44 -9.65
CA PRO A 58 -20.55 -4.08 -8.91
C PRO A 58 -20.84 -3.26 -7.65
N CYS A 59 -21.89 -2.44 -7.68
CA CYS A 59 -22.33 -1.64 -6.54
C CYS A 59 -22.82 -2.52 -5.39
N ILE A 60 -23.63 -3.55 -5.66
CA ILE A 60 -24.15 -4.45 -4.62
C ILE A 60 -23.01 -5.27 -4.00
N LEU A 61 -22.09 -5.78 -4.82
CA LEU A 61 -20.95 -6.53 -4.30
C LEU A 61 -20.00 -5.62 -3.50
N GLY A 62 -19.69 -4.43 -3.99
CA GLY A 62 -18.92 -3.44 -3.24
C GLY A 62 -19.59 -3.08 -1.91
N CYS A 63 -20.92 -2.90 -1.92
CA CYS A 63 -21.69 -2.62 -0.71
C CYS A 63 -21.62 -3.74 0.31
N LYS A 64 -21.62 -5.00 -0.15
CA LYS A 64 -21.46 -6.18 0.71
C LYS A 64 -20.08 -6.20 1.35
N VAL A 65 -19.02 -6.04 0.55
CA VAL A 65 -17.63 -6.01 1.04
C VAL A 65 -17.40 -4.84 2.01
N ALA A 66 -17.97 -3.67 1.73
CA ALA A 66 -17.92 -2.53 2.65
C ALA A 66 -18.65 -2.83 3.97
N GLN A 67 -19.86 -3.39 3.91
CA GLN A 67 -20.61 -3.80 5.11
C GLN A 67 -19.87 -4.86 5.92
N ASP A 68 -19.30 -5.87 5.26
CA ASP A 68 -18.52 -6.92 5.90
C ASP A 68 -17.22 -6.37 6.52
N TYR A 69 -16.67 -5.28 5.95
CA TYR A 69 -15.56 -4.55 6.57
C TYR A 69 -15.98 -3.74 7.81
N GLY A 70 -17.27 -3.40 7.92
CA GLY A 70 -17.84 -2.54 8.98
C GLY A 70 -18.19 -1.12 8.52
N ASP A 71 -18.25 -0.88 7.21
CA ASP A 71 -18.49 0.42 6.58
C ASP A 71 -19.85 0.52 5.88
N SER A 72 -20.20 1.72 5.42
CA SER A 72 -21.47 1.96 4.72
C SER A 72 -21.47 1.49 3.25
N CYS A 73 -22.63 1.11 2.72
CA CYS A 73 -22.83 0.81 1.29
C CYS A 73 -22.53 2.01 0.36
N CYS A 74 -22.39 3.22 0.90
CA CYS A 74 -22.00 4.39 0.12
C CYS A 74 -20.50 4.44 -0.17
N LEU A 75 -19.69 3.71 0.60
CA LEU A 75 -18.23 3.77 0.52
C LEU A 75 -17.68 3.36 -0.85
N PRO A 76 -18.14 2.26 -1.50
CA PRO A 76 -17.69 1.87 -2.85
C PRO A 76 -17.96 2.92 -3.94
N CYS A 77 -18.91 3.83 -3.72
CA CYS A 77 -19.26 4.89 -4.69
C CYS A 77 -18.25 6.03 -4.67
N LEU A 78 -17.38 6.12 -3.65
CA LEU A 78 -16.37 7.16 -3.55
C LEU A 78 -15.13 6.77 -4.38
N PRO A 79 -14.55 7.72 -5.14
CA PRO A 79 -13.36 7.46 -5.92
C PRO A 79 -12.19 7.05 -5.00
N GLY A 80 -11.52 5.96 -5.33
CA GLY A 80 -10.39 5.42 -4.56
C GLY A 80 -10.78 4.65 -3.29
N ALA A 81 -12.03 4.69 -2.84
CA ALA A 81 -12.45 3.99 -1.63
C ALA A 81 -12.33 2.47 -1.78
N MET A 82 -12.53 1.94 -2.99
CA MET A 82 -12.34 0.52 -3.27
C MET A 82 -10.87 0.06 -3.11
N ILE A 83 -9.91 0.91 -3.48
CA ILE A 83 -8.49 0.65 -3.28
C ILE A 83 -8.16 0.76 -1.78
N ALA A 84 -8.67 1.80 -1.12
CA ALA A 84 -8.50 1.97 0.32
C ALA A 84 -9.07 0.78 1.12
N LEU A 85 -10.24 0.27 0.73
CA LEU A 85 -10.87 -0.91 1.33
C LEU A 85 -10.01 -2.15 1.15
N ARG A 86 -9.43 -2.34 -0.05
CA ARG A 86 -8.51 -3.45 -0.34
C ARG A 86 -7.25 -3.39 0.52
N THR A 87 -6.62 -2.22 0.60
CA THR A 87 -5.46 -1.98 1.45
C THR A 87 -5.81 -2.16 2.94
N GLY A 88 -7.00 -1.72 3.36
CA GLY A 88 -7.50 -1.92 4.73
C GLY A 88 -7.68 -3.40 5.08
N ILE A 89 -8.29 -4.19 4.19
CA ILE A 89 -8.43 -5.65 4.31
C ILE A 89 -7.05 -6.31 4.43
N ARG A 90 -6.10 -5.93 3.58
CA ARG A 90 -4.73 -6.46 3.66
C ARG A 90 -4.06 -6.14 4.97
N ASN A 91 -4.17 -4.90 5.43
CA ASN A 91 -3.60 -4.49 6.71
C ASN A 91 -4.26 -5.25 7.88
N ARG A 92 -5.58 -5.45 7.83
CA ARG A 92 -6.34 -6.18 8.85
C ARG A 92 -5.93 -7.65 8.96
N TYR A 93 -5.67 -8.30 7.83
CA TYR A 93 -5.29 -9.71 7.78
C TYR A 93 -3.77 -9.93 7.65
N ASN A 94 -2.96 -8.88 7.78
CA ASN A 94 -1.50 -8.90 7.65
C ASN A 94 -1.04 -9.56 6.33
N ILE A 95 -1.65 -9.16 5.21
CA ILE A 95 -1.38 -9.68 3.86
C ILE A 95 -0.25 -8.89 3.19
N GLU A 96 0.73 -9.60 2.63
CA GLU A 96 1.98 -9.02 2.07
C GLU A 96 1.82 -8.43 0.66
N GLY A 97 2.31 -7.19 0.43
CA GLY A 97 2.15 -6.43 -0.82
C GLY A 97 1.93 -4.92 -0.61
N SER A 98 1.80 -4.17 -1.71
CA SER A 98 1.80 -2.70 -1.70
C SER A 98 0.49 -2.07 -2.17
N ILE A 99 0.29 -0.78 -1.86
CA ILE A 99 -0.81 0.03 -2.40
C ILE A 99 -0.73 0.10 -3.93
N CYS A 100 0.48 0.08 -4.50
CA CYS A 100 0.66 0.04 -5.95
C CYS A 100 0.08 -1.25 -6.55
N ASP A 101 0.31 -2.40 -5.92
CA ASP A 101 -0.28 -3.67 -6.36
C ASP A 101 -1.81 -3.63 -6.27
N ASP A 102 -2.34 -3.06 -5.17
CA ASP A 102 -3.79 -2.90 -5.01
C ASP A 102 -4.39 -1.99 -6.09
N TRP A 103 -3.70 -0.89 -6.42
CA TRP A 103 -4.12 -0.01 -7.50
C TRP A 103 -4.12 -0.73 -8.85
N VAL A 104 -3.06 -1.49 -9.17
CA VAL A 104 -2.96 -2.23 -10.44
C VAL A 104 -4.09 -3.25 -10.54
N ILE A 105 -4.37 -4.01 -9.47
CA ILE A 105 -5.48 -4.98 -9.48
C ILE A 105 -6.83 -4.28 -9.66
N MET A 106 -7.07 -3.18 -8.93
CA MET A 106 -8.34 -2.45 -9.04
C MET A 106 -8.48 -1.66 -10.35
N ALA A 107 -7.38 -1.30 -11.02
CA ALA A 107 -7.38 -0.62 -12.31
C ALA A 107 -7.51 -1.62 -13.48
N CYS A 108 -6.83 -2.76 -13.41
CA CYS A 108 -6.83 -3.78 -14.46
C CYS A 108 -8.09 -4.64 -14.43
N CYS A 109 -8.53 -5.06 -13.24
CA CYS A 109 -9.74 -5.87 -13.08
C CYS A 109 -10.43 -5.62 -11.72
N PRO A 110 -11.20 -4.52 -11.59
CA PRO A 110 -11.83 -4.13 -10.32
C PRO A 110 -12.78 -5.17 -9.76
N LEU A 111 -13.51 -5.88 -10.62
CA LEU A 111 -14.45 -6.94 -10.22
C LEU A 111 -13.72 -8.13 -9.59
N CYS A 112 -12.60 -8.50 -10.19
CA CYS A 112 -11.77 -9.56 -9.69
C CYS A 112 -11.16 -9.23 -8.34
N GLY A 113 -10.64 -8.00 -8.19
CA GLY A 113 -10.20 -7.48 -6.91
C GLY A 113 -11.32 -7.48 -5.86
N LEU A 114 -12.55 -7.10 -6.23
CA LEU A 114 -13.75 -7.14 -5.38
C LEU A 114 -14.12 -8.56 -4.93
N CYS A 115 -14.19 -9.51 -5.87
CA CYS A 115 -14.49 -10.91 -5.56
C CYS A 115 -13.43 -11.52 -4.65
N GLN A 116 -12.15 -11.21 -4.89
CA GLN A 116 -11.05 -11.64 -4.03
C GLN A 116 -11.21 -11.08 -2.61
N MET A 117 -11.53 -9.79 -2.47
CA MET A 117 -11.78 -9.16 -1.17
C MET A 117 -12.96 -9.80 -0.43
N ALA A 118 -14.08 -10.05 -1.13
CA ALA A 118 -15.27 -10.69 -0.56
C ALA A 118 -14.98 -12.12 -0.07
N ARG A 119 -14.24 -12.91 -0.87
CA ARG A 119 -13.82 -14.26 -0.48
C ARG A 119 -12.88 -14.25 0.71
N GLU A 120 -11.94 -13.30 0.75
CA GLU A 120 -11.01 -13.17 1.85
C GLU A 120 -11.73 -12.87 3.17
N GLN A 121 -12.65 -11.89 3.14
CA GLN A 121 -13.48 -11.56 4.29
C GLN A 121 -14.37 -12.72 4.73
N LYS A 122 -14.93 -13.51 3.81
CA LYS A 122 -15.70 -14.71 4.15
C LYS A 122 -14.84 -15.84 4.72
N THR A 123 -13.57 -15.94 4.29
CA THR A 123 -12.67 -17.01 4.73
C THR A 123 -12.05 -16.70 6.09
N ARG A 124 -11.85 -15.41 6.41
CA ARG A 124 -11.12 -14.96 7.61
C ARG A 124 -11.94 -14.11 8.59
N GLY A 125 -13.12 -13.63 8.21
CA GLY A 125 -14.07 -12.91 9.06
C GLY A 125 -15.09 -13.86 9.68
#